data_AF-A0A968AKC3-F1
#
_entry.id   AF-A0A968AKC3-F1
#
_cell.length_a   1.000
_cell.length_b   1.000
_cell.length_c   1.000
_cell.angle_alpha   90.00
_cell.angle_beta   90.00
_cell.angle_gamma   90.00
#
_symmetry.space_group_name_H-M   'P 1'
#
loop_
_entity.id
_entity.type
_entity.pdbx_description
1 polymer ?
#
loop_
_entity_poly.entity_id
_entity_poly.type
_entity_poly.pdbx_seq_one_letter_code
_entity_poly.pdbx_strand_id
1 'polypeptide(L)' 'SITSNIAEGFGRQTYKEKIQFYYIALGSLTELQNQLIVTKDTGRLGELNFKEIYDKSVEVHKIINGLIKKSKTYLNS' A
#
# COMPACT_ATOMS: atom_id res chain seq x y z
N SER A 1 1.46 -9.37 2.27
CA SER A 1 0.48 -9.33 1.15
C SER A 1 0.67 -8.13 0.22
N ILE A 2 1.22 -6.98 0.66
CA ILE A 2 1.31 -5.74 -0.15
C ILE A 2 2.03 -5.98 -1.50
N THR A 3 3.28 -6.46 -1.45
CA THR A 3 4.10 -6.71 -2.65
C THR A 3 3.48 -7.76 -3.56
N SER A 4 2.92 -8.84 -3.00
CA SER A 4 2.23 -9.88 -3.75
C SER A 4 1.04 -9.34 -4.54
N ASN A 5 0.20 -8.50 -3.93
CA ASN A 5 -0.95 -7.90 -4.61
C ASN A 5 -0.52 -6.87 -5.67
N ILE A 6 0.58 -6.13 -5.45
CA ILE A 6 1.14 -5.25 -6.50
C ILE A 6 1.60 -6.08 -7.70
N ALA A 7 2.35 -7.16 -7.47
CA ALA A 7 2.84 -8.04 -8.54
C ALA A 7 1.69 -8.73 -9.28
N GLU A 8 0.71 -9.23 -8.54
CA GLU A 8 -0.46 -9.89 -9.11
C GLU A 8 -1.29 -8.91 -9.94
N GLY A 9 -1.54 -7.70 -9.42
CA GLY A 9 -2.17 -6.62 -10.17
C GLY A 9 -1.40 -6.32 -11.45
N PHE A 10 -0.08 -6.15 -11.38
CA PHE A 10 0.75 -5.91 -12.55
C PHE A 10 0.61 -6.97 -13.64
N GLY A 11 0.43 -8.25 -13.27
CA GLY A 11 0.21 -9.36 -14.20
C GLY A 11 -1.20 -9.44 -14.83
N ARG A 12 -2.18 -8.66 -14.36
CA ARG A 12 -3.55 -8.70 -14.90
C ARG A 12 -3.66 -8.07 -16.28
N GLN A 13 -4.56 -8.62 -17.10
CA GLN A 13 -4.80 -8.18 -18.47
C GLN A 13 -5.56 -6.85 -18.52
N THR A 14 -6.59 -6.69 -17.70
CA THR A 14 -7.42 -5.48 -17.73
C THR A 14 -7.01 -4.47 -16.67
N TYR A 15 -7.15 -3.17 -16.96
CA TYR A 15 -6.93 -2.11 -15.97
C TYR A 15 -7.89 -2.20 -14.78
N LYS A 16 -9.11 -2.73 -14.99
CA LYS A 16 -10.10 -2.95 -13.93
C LYS A 16 -9.56 -3.92 -12.88
N GLU A 17 -9.03 -5.06 -13.32
CA GLU A 17 -8.42 -6.05 -12.42
C GLU A 17 -7.14 -5.50 -11.76
N LYS A 18 -6.27 -4.81 -12.52
CA LYS A 18 -5.08 -4.14 -11.96
C LYS A 18 -5.44 -3.28 -10.75
N ILE A 19 -6.44 -2.41 -10.93
CA ILE A 19 -6.92 -1.48 -9.90
C ILE A 19 -7.46 -2.23 -8.68
N GLN A 20 -8.21 -3.32 -8.86
CA GLN A 20 -8.71 -4.13 -7.75
C GLN A 20 -7.57 -4.65 -6.87
N PHE A 21 -6.53 -5.23 -7.49
CA PHE A 21 -5.36 -5.72 -6.76
C PHE A 21 -4.55 -4.62 -6.08
N TYR A 22 -4.40 -3.46 -6.74
CA TYR A 22 -3.74 -2.32 -6.10
C TYR A 22 -4.52 -1.78 -4.89
N TYR A 23 -5.85 -1.82 -4.92
CA TYR A 23 -6.67 -1.50 -3.73
C TYR A 23 -6.50 -2.52 -2.61
N ILE A 24 -6.38 -3.82 -2.92
CA ILE A 24 -6.08 -4.84 -1.90
C ILE A 24 -4.70 -4.57 -1.28
N ALA A 25 -3.69 -4.23 -2.09
CA ALA A 25 -2.37 -3.85 -1.59
C ALA A 25 -2.43 -2.61 -0.68
N LEU A 26 -3.22 -1.59 -1.05
CA LEU A 26 -3.44 -0.38 -0.25
C LEU A 26 -4.11 -0.69 1.09
N GLY A 27 -5.11 -1.58 1.10
CA GLY A 27 -5.77 -2.05 2.31
C GLY A 27 -4.79 -2.73 3.27
N SER A 28 -4.00 -3.68 2.76
CA SER A 28 -2.96 -4.34 3.57
C SER A 28 -1.89 -3.38 4.11
N LEU A 29 -1.51 -2.35 3.35
CA LEU A 29 -0.58 -1.32 3.81
C LEU A 29 -1.19 -0.48 4.94
N THR A 30 -2.47 -0.12 4.81
CA THR A 30 -3.18 0.67 5.82
C THR A 30 -3.34 -0.12 7.13
N GLU A 31 -3.61 -1.42 7.05
CA GLU A 31 -3.60 -2.30 8.23
C GLU A 31 -2.23 -2.34 8.91
N LEU A 32 -1.14 -2.47 8.15
CA LEU A 32 0.23 -2.41 8.69
C LEU A 32 0.51 -1.07 9.38
N GLN A 33 0.13 0.05 8.77
CA GLN A 33 0.28 1.38 9.36
C GLN A 33 -0.44 1.49 10.70
N ASN A 34 -1.67 0.98 10.78
CA ASN A 34 -2.43 0.94 12.03
C ASN A 34 -1.73 0.06 13.09
N GLN A 35 -1.25 -1.12 12.71
CA GLN A 35 -0.49 -2.01 13.62
C GLN A 35 0.79 -1.36 14.14
N LEU A 36 1.51 -0.59 13.30
CA LEU A 36 2.70 0.16 13.72
C LEU A 36 2.36 1.21 14.78
N ILE A 37 1.24 1.94 14.61
CA ILE A 37 0.76 2.93 15.58
C ILE A 37 0.44 2.25 16.92
N VAL A 38 -0.35 1.18 16.90
CA VAL A 38 -0.68 0.42 18.12
C VAL A 38 0.56 -0.15 18.81
N THR A 39 1.54 -0.61 18.03
CA THR A 39 2.79 -1.16 18.58
C THR A 39 3.65 -0.07 19.23
N LYS A 40 3.69 1.12 18.64
CA LYS A 40 4.32 2.30 19.24
C LYS A 40 3.60 2.70 20.54
N ASP A 41 2.28 2.85 20.50
CA ASP A 41 1.49 3.33 21.64
C ASP A 41 1.57 2.39 22.85
N THR A 42 1.77 1.09 22.61
CA THR A 42 1.98 0.10 23.66
C THR A 42 3.44 -0.04 24.12
N GLY A 43 4.34 0.83 23.65
CA GLY A 43 5.76 0.86 24.02
C GLY A 43 6.60 -0.31 23.50
N ARG A 44 6.05 -1.13 22.59
CA ARG A 44 6.73 -2.30 22.01
C ARG A 44 7.67 -1.93 20.87
N LEU A 45 7.51 -0.74 20.29
CA LEU A 45 8.36 -0.20 19.24
C LEU A 45 8.83 1.20 19.63
N GLY A 46 10.15 1.39 19.67
CA GLY A 46 10.74 2.69 19.97
C GLY A 46 10.47 3.73 18.87
N GLU A 47 10.44 5.01 19.24
CA GLU A 47 10.10 6.14 18.36
C GLU A 47 10.92 6.20 17.06
N LEU A 48 12.25 6.00 17.15
CA LEU A 48 13.12 6.04 15.97
C LEU A 48 12.79 4.91 14.98
N ASN A 49 12.58 3.69 15.49
CA ASN A 49 12.22 2.53 14.67
C ASN A 49 10.82 2.69 14.07
N PHE A 50 9.86 3.18 14.86
CA PHE A 50 8.52 3.51 14.37
C PHE A 50 8.59 4.51 13.22
N LYS A 51 9.30 5.62 13.42
CA LYS A 51 9.40 6.69 12.42
C LYS A 51 9.99 6.17 11.12
N GLU A 52 11.09 5.41 11.18
CA GLU A 52 11.74 4.86 10.00
C GLU A 52 10.80 3.94 9.20
N ILE A 53 10.13 3.02 9.88
CA ILE A 53 9.24 2.06 9.22
C ILE A 53 7.97 2.76 8.70
N TYR A 54 7.41 3.68 9.48
CA TYR A 54 6.21 4.42 9.11
C TYR A 54 6.47 5.33 7.90
N ASP A 55 7.59 6.05 7.85
CA ASP A 55 7.96 6.90 6.71
C ASP A 55 8.12 6.06 5.43
N LYS A 56 8.77 4.89 5.51
CA LYS A 56 8.83 3.93 4.39
C LYS A 56 7.44 3.48 3.95
N SER A 57 6.54 3.21 4.90
CA SER A 57 5.16 2.83 4.58
C SER A 57 4.41 3.95 3.84
N VAL A 58 4.65 5.22 4.18
CA VAL A 58 4.07 6.38 3.52
C VAL A 58 4.56 6.49 2.07
N GLU A 59 5.84 6.22 1.81
CA GLU A 59 6.35 6.18 0.43
C GLU A 59 5.69 5.07 -0.40
N VAL A 60 5.51 3.87 0.17
CA VAL A 60 4.76 2.79 -0.47
C VAL A 60 3.31 3.20 -0.74
N HIS A 61 2.67 3.92 0.18
CA HIS A 61 1.30 4.41 0.03
C HIS A 61 1.18 5.34 -1.19
N LYS A 62 2.14 6.26 -1.37
CA LYS A 62 2.21 7.15 -2.53
C LYS A 62 2.36 6.36 -3.84
N ILE A 63 3.23 5.35 -3.85
CA ILE A 63 3.45 4.50 -5.03
C ILE A 63 2.17 3.78 -5.43
N ILE A 64 1.49 3.11 -4.49
CA ILE A 64 0.26 2.36 -4.78
C ILE A 64 -0.83 3.31 -5.31
N ASN A 65 -1.01 4.49 -4.70
CA ASN A 65 -1.95 5.48 -5.21
C ASN A 65 -1.57 6.02 -6.60
N GLY A 66 -0.28 6.18 -6.89
CA GLY A 66 0.22 6.50 -8.23
C GLY A 66 -0.19 5.46 -9.26
N LEU A 67 -0.02 4.17 -8.94
CA LEU A 67 -0.43 3.06 -9.80
C LEU A 67 -1.95 3.04 -10.04
N ILE A 68 -2.75 3.24 -8.98
CA ILE A 68 -4.22 3.31 -9.08
C ILE A 68 -4.63 4.49 -9.96
N LYS A 69 -4.13 5.69 -9.68
CA LYS A 69 -4.44 6.92 -10.43
C LYS A 69 -4.10 6.75 -11.91
N LYS A 70 -2.90 6.25 -12.20
CA LYS A 70 -2.46 6.03 -13.58
C LYS A 70 -3.29 4.95 -14.28
N SER A 71 -3.63 3.86 -13.61
CA SER A 71 -4.46 2.81 -14.21
C SER A 71 -5.87 3.29 -14.54
N LYS A 72 -6.45 4.17 -13.71
CA LYS A 72 -7.78 4.76 -13.97
C LYS A 72 -7.82 5.61 -15.23
N THR A 73 -6.71 6.25 -15.64
CA THR A 73 -6.70 7.05 -16.87
C THR A 73 -6.88 6.21 -18.13
N TYR A 74 -6.55 4.92 -18.08
CA TYR A 74 -6.71 3.98 -19.19
C TYR A 74 -8.06 3.25 -19.19
N LEU A 75 -8.85 3.39 -18.12
CA LEU A 75 -10.18 2.78 -18.01
C LEU A 75 -11.27 3.71 -18.50
N ASN A 76 -11.03 5.02 -18.42
CA ASN A 76 -11.94 6.08 -18.86
C ASN A 76 -11.60 6.63 -20.25
N SER A 77 -10.63 6.01 -20.95
CA SER A 77 -10.19 6.33 -22.32
C SER A 77 -10.70 5.29 -23.29
#